data_AF-A0A7S1WYI4-F1
#
_entry.id   AF-A0A7S1WYI4-F1
#
_cell.length_a   1.000
_cell.length_b   1.000
_cell.length_c   1.000
_cell.angle_alpha   90.00
_cell.angle_beta   90.00
_cell.angle_gamma   90.00
#
_symmetry.space_group_name_H-M   'P 1'
#
loop_
_entity.id
_entity.type
_entity.pdbx_description
1 polymer ?
#
loop_
_entity_poly.entity_id
_entity_poly.type
_entity_poly.pdbx_seq_one_letter_code
_entity_poly.pdbx_strand_id
1 'polypeptide(L)'
;RKSPEQYDTAESRLAASEDVFAPPPKATPSPPAEDQAALTVDAALYGGGSMSQSSNRRALSDDDEERKRQMRYIKWLLSKLTLDNFERVADQILEVEVSAPRTLIGIVNQIFDKALTETTLSEVYAALCEYLGTKLPRFPYPNCDREVSFKQVLRTKCQEEFKSGEAAMKAVADQDERNKAEKEDGTMGEEMNRTVEEQKVYLKNLAARKRMLSNIQFIGHLYKKKILTEHIMHECILKLLQGQGTPAPEDVECLCNLMSIIGREIDIPRNKERMDVYFSRIKVFSQAKGLESRLRCELRDLIELREKSWTK
;
A
#
# COMPACT_ATOMS: atom_id res chain seq x y z
N ARG A 1 -39.48 8.97 -37.49
CA ARG A 1 -39.85 8.21 -36.27
C ARG A 1 -39.20 6.84 -36.39
N LYS A 2 -38.06 6.63 -35.73
CA LYS A 2 -37.42 5.31 -35.61
C LYS A 2 -37.80 4.73 -34.25
N SER A 3 -38.10 3.44 -34.23
CA SER A 3 -38.66 2.68 -33.11
C SER A 3 -37.71 2.59 -31.91
N PRO A 4 -38.21 2.40 -30.66
CA PRO A 4 -37.39 2.41 -29.44
C PRO A 4 -36.46 1.20 -29.25
N GLU A 5 -36.51 0.18 -30.10
CA GLU A 5 -35.85 -1.13 -29.88
C GLU A 5 -34.36 -1.20 -30.30
N GLN A 6 -33.72 -0.08 -30.67
CA GLN A 6 -32.31 -0.08 -31.11
C GLN A 6 -31.29 0.46 -30.08
N TYR A 7 -31.72 0.87 -28.89
CA TYR A 7 -30.81 1.32 -27.83
C TYR A 7 -30.39 0.22 -26.84
N ASP A 8 -31.09 -0.93 -26.84
CA ASP A 8 -30.89 -2.00 -25.85
C ASP A 8 -29.72 -2.96 -26.17
N THR A 9 -29.11 -2.83 -27.36
CA THR A 9 -28.04 -3.75 -27.80
C THR A 9 -26.62 -3.23 -27.52
N ALA A 10 -26.46 -1.98 -27.07
CA ALA A 10 -25.15 -1.41 -26.73
C ALA A 10 -24.77 -1.67 -25.26
N GLU A 11 -25.72 -1.54 -24.32
CA GLU A 11 -25.50 -1.82 -22.89
C GLU A 11 -25.37 -3.34 -22.64
N SER A 12 -26.14 -4.16 -23.36
CA SER A 12 -26.00 -5.63 -23.32
C SER A 12 -24.62 -6.13 -23.80
N ARG A 13 -23.97 -5.41 -24.73
CA ARG A 13 -22.61 -5.76 -25.22
C ARG A 13 -21.48 -5.31 -24.29
N LEU A 14 -21.73 -4.34 -23.41
CA LEU A 14 -20.79 -3.94 -22.36
C LEU A 14 -20.83 -4.93 -21.18
N ALA A 15 -22.02 -5.45 -20.85
CA ALA A 15 -22.18 -6.53 -19.87
C ALA A 15 -21.53 -7.85 -20.31
N ALA A 16 -21.45 -8.12 -21.62
CA ALA A 16 -20.79 -9.32 -22.14
C ALA A 16 -19.24 -9.30 -22.09
N SER A 17 -18.62 -8.27 -21.51
CA SER A 17 -17.17 -8.20 -21.27
C SER A 17 -16.76 -8.72 -19.88
N GLU A 18 -17.72 -9.29 -19.13
CA GLU A 18 -17.57 -9.77 -17.75
C GLU A 18 -16.63 -10.97 -17.56
N ASP A 19 -16.15 -11.62 -18.62
CA ASP A 19 -15.22 -12.76 -18.53
C ASP A 19 -13.72 -12.38 -18.64
N VAL A 20 -13.39 -11.09 -18.81
CA VAL A 20 -11.98 -10.65 -18.98
C VAL A 20 -11.26 -10.41 -17.65
N PHE A 21 -11.99 -10.39 -16.54
CA PHE A 21 -11.44 -10.19 -15.18
C PHE A 21 -11.67 -11.38 -14.24
N ALA A 22 -12.03 -12.56 -14.78
CA ALA A 22 -11.85 -13.80 -14.04
C ALA A 22 -10.35 -14.01 -13.78
N PRO A 23 -9.92 -14.38 -12.56
CA PRO A 23 -8.53 -14.74 -12.33
C PRO A 23 -8.15 -15.86 -13.31
N PRO A 24 -6.97 -15.80 -13.96
CA PRO A 24 -6.56 -16.87 -14.88
C PRO A 24 -6.62 -18.22 -14.16
N PRO A 25 -7.06 -19.31 -14.85
CA PRO A 25 -7.16 -20.62 -14.24
C PRO A 25 -5.81 -21.00 -13.63
N LYS A 26 -5.85 -21.43 -12.35
CA LYS A 26 -4.73 -21.79 -11.47
C LYS A 26 -3.47 -22.23 -12.22
N ALA A 27 -2.63 -21.25 -12.56
CA ALA A 27 -1.24 -21.42 -12.93
C ALA A 27 -0.37 -20.36 -12.21
N THR A 28 -0.83 -19.86 -11.07
CA THR A 28 0.10 -19.29 -10.10
C THR A 28 0.89 -20.47 -9.52
N PRO A 29 2.21 -20.57 -9.76
CA PRO A 29 3.00 -21.37 -8.85
C PRO A 29 2.72 -20.85 -7.45
N SER A 30 2.51 -21.77 -6.51
CA SER A 30 2.48 -21.46 -5.09
C SER A 30 3.58 -20.43 -4.80
N PRO A 31 3.33 -19.40 -3.96
CA PRO A 31 4.38 -18.46 -3.62
C PRO A 31 5.62 -19.26 -3.19
N PRO A 32 6.83 -18.88 -3.65
CA PRO A 32 8.05 -19.59 -3.26
C PRO A 32 8.04 -19.78 -1.74
N ALA A 33 8.51 -20.92 -1.24
CA ALA A 33 8.47 -21.24 0.20
C ALA A 33 9.01 -20.12 1.12
N GLU A 34 9.84 -19.21 0.59
CA GLU A 34 10.31 -17.99 1.25
C GLU A 34 9.20 -16.98 1.60
N ASP A 35 8.17 -16.82 0.76
CA ASP A 35 7.06 -15.88 0.98
C ASP A 35 6.07 -16.42 2.03
N GLN A 36 5.88 -17.74 2.13
CA GLN A 36 5.04 -18.35 3.19
C GLN A 36 5.71 -18.28 4.57
N ALA A 37 7.05 -18.30 4.63
CA ALA A 37 7.79 -18.12 5.88
C ALA A 37 7.70 -16.68 6.40
N ALA A 38 7.64 -15.67 5.52
CA ALA A 38 7.49 -14.25 5.90
C ALA A 38 6.11 -13.91 6.52
N LEU A 39 5.11 -14.76 6.32
CA LEU A 39 3.77 -14.64 6.91
C LEU A 39 3.67 -15.20 8.35
N THR A 40 4.72 -15.84 8.87
CA THR A 40 4.74 -16.45 10.22
C THR A 40 5.50 -15.63 11.27
N VAL A 41 5.68 -14.33 11.02
CA VAL A 41 6.50 -13.45 11.86
C VAL A 41 5.74 -12.99 13.13
N ASP A 42 4.42 -13.20 13.20
CA ASP A 42 3.51 -12.26 13.90
C ASP A 42 2.96 -12.63 15.29
N ALA A 43 3.56 -13.56 16.04
CA ALA A 43 3.18 -13.73 17.46
C ALA A 43 4.37 -13.75 18.42
N ALA A 44 5.45 -14.44 18.08
CA ALA A 44 6.61 -14.58 18.96
C ALA A 44 7.47 -13.31 19.05
N LEU A 45 7.50 -12.50 17.99
CA LEU A 45 8.26 -11.24 17.97
C LEU A 45 7.51 -10.08 18.65
N TYR A 46 6.18 -10.09 18.56
CA TYR A 46 5.28 -9.09 19.15
C TYR A 46 4.80 -9.43 20.57
N GLY A 47 4.87 -10.71 21.00
CA GLY A 47 4.36 -11.18 22.29
C GLY A 47 5.40 -11.21 23.41
N GLY A 48 5.09 -10.58 24.55
CA GLY A 48 5.84 -10.71 25.80
C GLY A 48 5.57 -12.05 26.47
N GLY A 49 6.58 -12.93 26.49
CA GLY A 49 6.54 -14.16 27.27
C GLY A 49 6.51 -13.88 28.76
N SER A 50 5.40 -14.20 29.41
CA SER A 50 5.29 -14.25 30.87
C SER A 50 6.12 -15.41 31.41
N MET A 51 7.21 -15.13 32.11
CA MET A 51 7.78 -16.07 33.09
C MET A 51 8.43 -15.32 34.26
N SER A 52 8.09 -15.77 35.46
CA SER A 52 8.31 -15.12 36.76
C SER A 52 9.79 -14.91 37.10
N GLN A 53 10.15 -13.74 37.64
CA GLN A 53 10.94 -13.58 38.88
C GLN A 53 11.10 -12.08 39.22
N SER A 54 10.89 -11.71 40.48
CA SER A 54 10.73 -10.33 40.94
C SER A 54 11.98 -9.44 40.80
N SER A 55 13.17 -10.04 40.63
CA SER A 55 14.43 -9.35 40.30
C SER A 55 14.54 -9.01 38.80
N ASN A 56 13.84 -9.76 37.95
CA ASN A 56 13.81 -9.57 36.49
C ASN A 56 12.92 -8.39 36.07
N ARG A 57 12.04 -7.92 36.95
CA ARG A 57 11.06 -6.86 36.65
C ARG A 57 11.70 -5.47 36.51
N ARG A 58 12.80 -5.19 37.22
CA ARG A 58 13.57 -3.93 37.06
C ARG A 58 14.42 -3.94 35.79
N ALA A 59 15.13 -5.03 35.51
CA ALA A 59 15.93 -5.16 34.28
C ALA A 59 15.05 -5.12 33.02
N LEU A 60 13.89 -5.80 33.01
CA LEU A 60 12.91 -5.70 31.92
C LEU A 60 12.33 -4.29 31.77
N SER A 61 12.14 -3.56 32.88
CA SER A 61 11.64 -2.18 32.87
C SER A 61 12.69 -1.19 32.34
N ASP A 62 13.97 -1.38 32.68
CA ASP A 62 15.06 -0.51 32.23
C ASP A 62 15.36 -0.75 30.72
N ASP A 63 15.32 -2.01 30.26
CA ASP A 63 15.43 -2.37 28.84
C ASP A 63 14.29 -1.76 28.00
N ASP A 64 13.06 -1.76 28.54
CA ASP A 64 11.92 -1.13 27.89
C ASP A 64 12.02 0.41 27.85
N GLU A 65 12.56 1.06 28.88
CA GLU A 65 12.77 2.52 28.87
C GLU A 65 13.90 2.94 27.93
N GLU A 66 15.00 2.20 27.87
CA GLU A 66 16.07 2.48 26.91
C GLU A 66 15.57 2.28 25.48
N ARG A 67 14.86 1.19 25.20
CA ARG A 67 14.20 0.99 23.90
C ARG A 67 13.25 2.13 23.57
N LYS A 68 12.43 2.60 24.51
CA LYS A 68 11.56 3.78 24.28
C LYS A 68 12.39 5.03 23.98
N ARG A 69 13.53 5.23 24.64
CA ARG A 69 14.45 6.35 24.39
C ARG A 69 15.02 6.28 22.97
N GLN A 70 15.53 5.12 22.56
CA GLN A 70 15.98 4.85 21.21
C GLN A 70 14.88 5.15 20.19
N MET A 71 13.65 4.65 20.43
CA MET A 71 12.52 4.91 19.52
C MET A 71 12.17 6.39 19.43
N ARG A 72 12.22 7.15 20.53
CA ARG A 72 12.01 8.62 20.49
C ARG A 72 13.10 9.34 19.70
N TYR A 73 14.36 8.90 19.85
CA TYR A 73 15.48 9.48 19.11
C TYR A 73 15.37 9.21 17.61
N ILE A 74 15.06 7.98 17.21
CA ILE A 74 14.82 7.62 15.81
C ILE A 74 13.63 8.42 15.23
N LYS A 75 12.57 8.62 16.01
CA LYS A 75 11.43 9.46 15.58
C LYS A 75 11.85 10.89 15.28
N TRP A 76 12.71 11.44 16.14
CA TRP A 76 13.27 12.77 15.97
C TRP A 76 14.16 12.84 14.72
N LEU A 77 15.03 11.85 14.51
CA LEU A 77 15.88 11.73 13.32
C LEU A 77 15.06 11.69 12.03
N LEU A 78 14.06 10.80 11.96
CA LEU A 78 13.18 10.68 10.80
C LEU A 78 12.40 11.97 10.53
N SER A 79 12.02 12.72 11.58
CA SER A 79 11.35 14.02 11.42
C SER A 79 12.28 15.12 10.88
N LYS A 80 13.59 14.88 10.82
CA LYS A 80 14.59 15.77 10.22
C LYS A 80 15.09 15.26 8.87
N LEU A 81 14.67 14.07 8.44
CA LEU A 81 15.17 13.45 7.23
C LEU A 81 14.80 14.29 6.00
N THR A 82 15.81 14.64 5.22
CA THR A 82 15.68 15.26 3.90
C THR A 82 16.70 14.63 2.95
N LEU A 83 16.62 14.97 1.66
CA LEU A 83 17.61 14.52 0.68
C LEU A 83 19.03 15.00 1.06
N ASP A 84 19.17 16.25 1.51
CA ASP A 84 20.46 16.88 1.81
C ASP A 84 21.18 16.28 3.03
N ASN A 85 20.43 15.74 3.99
CA ASN A 85 20.99 15.21 5.23
C ASN A 85 20.85 13.69 5.36
N PHE A 86 20.48 13.02 4.26
CA PHE A 86 20.20 11.59 4.20
C PHE A 86 21.30 10.75 4.83
N GLU A 87 22.54 10.89 4.36
CA GLU A 87 23.68 10.05 4.79
C GLU A 87 23.89 10.18 6.31
N ARG A 88 23.93 11.43 6.80
CA ARG A 88 24.11 11.72 8.23
C ARG A 88 23.01 11.11 9.09
N VAL A 89 21.74 11.25 8.68
CA VAL A 89 20.61 10.70 9.45
C VAL A 89 20.61 9.17 9.39
N ALA A 90 20.91 8.59 8.24
CA ALA A 90 20.96 7.15 8.05
C ALA A 90 22.06 6.50 8.91
N ASP A 91 23.25 7.10 8.95
CA ASP A 91 24.35 6.63 9.80
C ASP A 91 24.02 6.77 11.29
N GLN A 92 23.40 7.88 11.70
CA GLN A 92 22.91 8.05 13.08
C GLN A 92 21.88 7.00 13.49
N ILE A 93 21.05 6.49 12.56
CA ILE A 93 20.13 5.39 12.84
C ILE A 93 20.89 4.07 13.02
N LEU A 94 21.99 3.84 12.29
CA LEU A 94 22.83 2.64 12.43
C LEU A 94 23.65 2.63 13.72
N GLU A 95 24.04 3.82 14.21
CA GLU A 95 24.73 3.98 15.50
C GLU A 95 23.82 3.66 16.70
N VAL A 96 22.50 3.72 16.54
CA VAL A 96 21.59 3.21 17.57
C VAL A 96 21.77 1.70 17.65
N GLU A 97 22.27 1.22 18.78
CA GLU A 97 22.46 -0.22 19.02
C GLU A 97 21.14 -0.98 18.82
N VAL A 98 20.99 -1.59 17.63
CA VAL A 98 19.89 -2.49 17.33
C VAL A 98 20.28 -3.84 17.95
N SER A 99 19.92 -4.05 19.21
CA SER A 99 20.25 -5.27 19.96
C SER A 99 19.18 -6.36 19.83
N ALA A 100 17.97 -6.03 19.37
CA ALA A 100 16.83 -6.93 19.37
C ALA A 100 15.96 -6.86 18.10
N PRO A 101 15.32 -7.97 17.69
CA PRO A 101 14.31 -7.99 16.62
C PRO A 101 13.18 -6.97 16.81
N ARG A 102 12.79 -6.70 18.06
CA ARG A 102 11.75 -5.71 18.38
C ARG A 102 12.14 -4.30 17.99
N THR A 103 13.43 -3.96 18.07
CA THR A 103 13.96 -2.66 17.66
C THR A 103 13.87 -2.50 16.15
N LEU A 104 14.16 -3.55 15.36
CA LEU A 104 13.95 -3.53 13.90
C LEU A 104 12.49 -3.24 13.53
N ILE A 105 11.55 -3.95 14.17
CA ILE A 105 10.12 -3.74 13.97
C ILE A 105 9.73 -2.30 14.32
N GLY A 106 10.26 -1.77 15.43
CA GLY A 106 10.07 -0.38 15.83
C GLY A 106 10.56 0.62 14.78
N ILE A 107 11.75 0.41 14.23
CA ILE A 107 12.33 1.26 13.17
C ILE A 107 11.45 1.23 11.92
N VAL A 108 11.09 0.02 11.45
CA VAL A 108 10.22 -0.16 10.27
C VAL A 108 8.88 0.55 10.48
N ASN A 109 8.23 0.37 11.62
CA ASN A 109 6.96 1.02 11.93
C ASN A 109 7.06 2.55 11.90
N GLN A 110 8.14 3.12 12.43
CA GLN A 110 8.33 4.57 12.41
C GLN A 110 8.60 5.11 11.00
N ILE A 111 9.35 4.37 10.17
CA ILE A 111 9.57 4.73 8.77
C ILE A 111 8.24 4.73 8.03
N PHE A 112 7.40 3.71 8.22
CA PHE A 112 6.05 3.67 7.64
C PHE A 112 5.18 4.83 8.11
N ASP A 113 5.11 5.08 9.42
CA ASP A 113 4.30 6.19 9.94
C ASP A 113 4.69 7.53 9.32
N LYS A 114 5.98 7.73 9.06
CA LYS A 114 6.47 8.92 8.36
C LYS A 114 6.19 8.90 6.87
N ALA A 115 6.60 7.86 6.15
CA ALA A 115 6.44 7.76 4.70
C ALA A 115 4.98 7.86 4.25
N LEU A 116 4.03 7.34 5.04
CA LEU A 116 2.61 7.39 4.71
C LEU A 116 1.96 8.76 4.96
N THR A 117 2.60 9.60 5.79
CA THR A 117 2.16 10.98 6.06
C THR A 117 2.87 12.00 5.18
N GLU A 118 4.14 11.76 4.85
CA GLU A 118 5.02 12.65 4.10
C GLU A 118 5.31 12.07 2.71
N THR A 119 4.26 11.93 1.89
CA THR A 119 4.31 11.19 0.61
C THR A 119 5.34 11.72 -0.38
N THR A 120 5.66 13.02 -0.35
CA THR A 120 6.69 13.66 -1.19
C THR A 120 8.10 13.14 -0.91
N LEU A 121 8.34 12.59 0.29
CA LEU A 121 9.62 12.03 0.70
C LEU A 121 9.66 10.50 0.59
N SER A 122 8.64 9.87 0.01
CA SER A 122 8.55 8.40 -0.12
C SER A 122 9.79 7.78 -0.77
N GLU A 123 10.37 8.43 -1.78
CA GLU A 123 11.59 7.96 -2.43
C GLU A 123 12.81 7.99 -1.48
N VAL A 124 12.92 9.02 -0.63
CA VAL A 124 13.98 9.15 0.38
C VAL A 124 13.82 8.08 1.45
N TYR A 125 12.60 7.85 1.94
CA TYR A 125 12.33 6.77 2.89
C TYR A 125 12.61 5.38 2.30
N ALA A 126 12.32 5.16 1.02
CA ALA A 126 12.64 3.90 0.36
C ALA A 126 14.17 3.69 0.21
N ALA A 127 14.91 4.75 -0.11
CA ALA A 127 16.38 4.73 -0.10
C ALA A 127 16.94 4.44 1.30
N LEU A 128 16.32 4.97 2.35
CA LEU A 128 16.69 4.65 3.73
C LEU A 128 16.46 3.16 4.03
N CYS A 129 15.31 2.60 3.65
CA CYS A 129 15.04 1.17 3.80
C CYS A 129 16.05 0.29 3.06
N GLU A 130 16.45 0.69 1.85
CA GLU A 130 17.51 0.01 1.09
C GLU A 130 18.83 0.04 1.85
N TYR A 131 19.25 1.22 2.30
CA TYR A 131 20.50 1.43 3.05
C TYR A 131 20.52 0.60 4.34
N LEU A 132 19.51 0.75 5.20
CA LEU A 132 19.38 -0.01 6.45
C LEU A 132 19.32 -1.52 6.19
N GLY A 133 18.63 -1.95 5.13
CA GLY A 133 18.53 -3.35 4.74
C GLY A 133 19.84 -3.98 4.28
N THR A 134 20.88 -3.19 3.97
CA THR A 134 22.23 -3.69 3.65
C THR A 134 23.19 -3.65 4.83
N LYS A 135 22.96 -2.77 5.81
CA LYS A 135 23.90 -2.50 6.91
C LYS A 135 23.50 -3.16 8.23
N LEU A 136 22.20 -3.31 8.50
CA LEU A 136 21.73 -3.89 9.75
C LEU A 136 21.97 -5.41 9.78
N PRO A 137 22.36 -5.96 10.94
CA PRO A 137 22.57 -7.38 11.08
C PRO A 137 21.26 -8.16 11.02
N ARG A 138 21.38 -9.48 10.92
CA ARG A 138 20.27 -10.41 11.10
C ARG A 138 20.17 -10.78 12.57
N PHE A 139 18.96 -11.06 13.03
CA PHE A 139 18.69 -11.42 14.41
C PHE A 139 18.09 -12.81 14.50
N PRO A 140 18.41 -13.62 15.52
CA PRO A 140 17.79 -14.93 15.70
C PRO A 140 16.30 -14.76 16.02
N TYR A 141 15.47 -15.65 15.45
CA TYR A 141 14.04 -15.72 15.74
C TYR A 141 13.82 -16.53 17.03
N PRO A 142 12.94 -16.11 17.95
CA PRO A 142 12.70 -16.85 19.19
C PRO A 142 12.24 -18.29 18.93
N ASN A 143 12.90 -19.27 19.56
CA ASN A 143 12.52 -20.68 19.52
C ASN A 143 12.62 -21.37 18.14
N CYS A 144 13.41 -20.84 17.19
CA CYS A 144 13.79 -21.59 15.99
C CYS A 144 15.13 -21.12 15.42
N ASP A 145 15.81 -21.98 14.65
CA ASP A 145 17.09 -21.67 13.97
C ASP A 145 16.92 -20.74 12.75
N ARG A 146 15.87 -19.92 12.72
CA ARG A 146 15.64 -18.94 11.66
C ARG A 146 16.18 -17.59 12.10
N GLU A 147 16.65 -16.82 11.13
CA GLU A 147 17.02 -15.42 11.34
C GLU A 147 15.98 -14.48 10.72
N VAL A 148 15.82 -13.32 11.33
CA VAL A 148 15.02 -12.21 10.82
C VAL A 148 15.94 -11.05 10.43
N SER A 149 15.76 -10.59 9.20
CA SER A 149 16.44 -9.44 8.62
C SER A 149 15.50 -8.24 8.51
N PHE A 150 16.05 -7.03 8.42
CA PHE A 150 15.28 -5.81 8.18
C PHE A 150 14.37 -5.93 6.95
N LYS A 151 14.88 -6.51 5.84
CA LYS A 151 14.09 -6.70 4.61
C LYS A 151 12.91 -7.66 4.79
N GLN A 152 13.02 -8.67 5.67
CA GLN A 152 11.89 -9.55 6.00
C GLN A 152 10.83 -8.80 6.79
N VAL A 153 11.23 -8.07 7.85
CA VAL A 153 10.31 -7.24 8.64
C VAL A 153 9.59 -6.22 7.76
N LEU A 154 10.33 -5.56 6.86
CA LEU A 154 9.76 -4.59 5.93
C LEU A 154 8.72 -5.22 5.00
N ARG A 155 9.01 -6.39 4.43
CA ARG A 155 8.07 -7.13 3.57
C ARG A 155 6.79 -7.51 4.31
N THR A 156 6.91 -8.06 5.52
CA THR A 156 5.75 -8.38 6.37
C THR A 156 4.92 -7.12 6.63
N LYS A 157 5.57 -6.02 7.01
CA LYS A 157 4.90 -4.75 7.28
C LYS A 157 4.17 -4.19 6.05
N CYS A 158 4.77 -4.25 4.86
CA CYS A 158 4.11 -3.85 3.61
C CYS A 158 2.79 -4.61 3.41
N GLN A 159 2.81 -5.93 3.61
CA GLN A 159 1.63 -6.77 3.42
C GLN A 159 0.54 -6.47 4.45
N GLU A 160 0.92 -6.24 5.71
CA GLU A 160 -0.02 -5.85 6.78
C GLU A 160 -0.70 -4.52 6.49
N GLU A 161 0.08 -3.47 6.18
CA GLU A 161 -0.48 -2.14 5.86
C GLU A 161 -1.36 -2.20 4.61
N PHE A 162 -0.99 -3.00 3.60
CA PHE A 162 -1.80 -3.19 2.41
C PHE A 162 -3.15 -3.86 2.72
N LYS A 163 -3.14 -4.98 3.45
CA LYS A 163 -4.38 -5.68 3.86
C LYS A 163 -5.28 -4.81 4.75
N SER A 164 -4.68 -4.11 5.71
CA SER A 164 -5.41 -3.20 6.60
C SER A 164 -6.03 -2.04 5.81
N GLY A 165 -5.29 -1.45 4.88
CA GLY A 165 -5.77 -0.37 4.03
C GLY A 165 -6.85 -0.79 3.03
N GLU A 166 -6.81 -2.04 2.53
CA GLU A 166 -7.87 -2.58 1.67
C GLU A 166 -9.23 -2.63 2.39
N ALA A 167 -9.25 -3.07 3.65
CA ALA A 167 -10.48 -3.09 4.45
C ALA A 167 -11.07 -1.68 4.61
N ALA A 168 -10.22 -0.67 4.82
CA ALA A 168 -10.66 0.72 4.90
C ALA A 168 -11.20 1.26 3.57
N MET A 169 -10.53 0.93 2.45
CA MET A 169 -10.97 1.34 1.12
C MET A 169 -12.36 0.79 0.79
N LYS A 170 -12.60 -0.49 1.14
CA LYS A 170 -13.92 -1.12 0.99
C LYS A 170 -14.98 -0.46 1.88
N ALA A 171 -14.66 -0.23 3.16
CA ALA A 171 -15.61 0.39 4.09
C ALA A 171 -16.07 1.80 3.65
N VAL A 172 -15.16 2.59 3.03
CA VAL A 172 -15.53 3.88 2.44
C VAL A 172 -16.41 3.69 1.20
N ALA A 173 -16.02 2.80 0.29
CA ALA A 173 -16.80 2.55 -0.94
C ALA A 173 -18.23 2.08 -0.64
N ASP A 174 -18.39 1.10 0.26
CA ASP A 174 -19.71 0.60 0.69
C ASP A 174 -20.58 1.72 1.30
N GLN A 175 -19.96 2.64 2.04
CA GLN A 175 -20.67 3.77 2.64
C GLN A 175 -21.07 4.82 1.60
N ASP A 176 -20.20 5.11 0.63
CA ASP A 176 -20.48 6.06 -0.45
C ASP A 176 -21.59 5.55 -1.37
N GLU A 177 -21.64 4.24 -1.64
CA GLU A 177 -22.73 3.61 -2.39
C GLU A 177 -24.07 3.72 -1.66
N ARG A 178 -24.10 3.46 -0.34
CA ARG A 178 -25.31 3.66 0.47
C ARG A 178 -25.80 5.11 0.44
N ASN A 179 -24.88 6.06 0.64
CA ASN A 179 -25.23 7.48 0.60
C ASN A 179 -25.78 7.92 -0.78
N LYS A 180 -25.32 7.30 -1.88
CA LYS A 180 -25.86 7.55 -3.23
C LYS A 180 -27.26 6.97 -3.40
N ALA A 181 -27.47 5.73 -2.95
CA ALA A 181 -28.79 5.08 -3.03
C ALA A 181 -29.85 5.84 -2.21
N GLU A 182 -29.51 6.33 -1.01
CA GLU A 182 -30.40 7.16 -0.17
C GLU A 182 -30.76 8.49 -0.86
N LYS A 183 -29.82 9.10 -1.59
CA LYS A 183 -30.05 10.32 -2.38
C LYS A 183 -31.02 10.10 -3.53
N GLU A 184 -30.93 8.94 -4.18
CA GLU A 184 -31.79 8.56 -5.30
C GLU A 184 -33.21 8.18 -4.83
N ASP A 185 -33.35 7.55 -3.67
CA ASP A 185 -34.64 7.17 -3.06
C ASP A 185 -35.37 8.34 -2.36
N GLY A 186 -34.73 9.52 -2.27
CA GLY A 186 -35.33 10.70 -1.67
C GLY A 186 -35.47 10.64 -0.14
N THR A 187 -34.82 9.68 0.52
CA THR A 187 -34.81 9.47 1.97
C THR A 187 -33.77 10.35 2.70
N MET A 188 -33.55 11.57 2.18
CA MET A 188 -32.57 12.58 2.64
C MET A 188 -32.63 12.95 4.13
N GLY A 189 -33.65 12.52 4.88
CA GLY A 189 -33.78 12.77 6.32
C GLY A 189 -32.76 12.04 7.20
N GLU A 190 -32.07 11.02 6.70
CA GLU A 190 -31.14 10.22 7.51
C GLU A 190 -29.70 10.77 7.59
N GLU A 191 -29.23 11.59 6.63
CA GLU A 191 -27.93 12.27 6.73
C GLU A 191 -27.85 13.19 7.98
N MET A 192 -28.98 13.76 8.41
CA MET A 192 -29.09 14.59 9.61
C MET A 192 -29.27 13.78 10.91
N ASN A 193 -29.62 12.49 10.81
CA ASN A 193 -29.81 11.57 11.94
C ASN A 193 -28.59 10.68 12.22
N ARG A 194 -27.52 10.79 11.42
CA ARG A 194 -26.30 10.00 11.62
C ARG A 194 -25.68 10.35 12.97
N THR A 195 -25.44 9.33 13.78
CA THR A 195 -24.90 9.53 15.13
C THR A 195 -23.48 10.09 15.06
N VAL A 196 -23.08 10.81 16.11
CA VAL A 196 -21.69 11.30 16.25
C VAL A 196 -20.68 10.15 16.11
N GLU A 197 -21.04 8.94 16.53
CA GLU A 197 -20.16 7.78 16.45
C GLU A 197 -20.02 7.25 15.02
N GLU A 198 -21.12 7.15 14.26
CA GLU A 198 -21.07 6.78 12.84
C GLU A 198 -20.23 7.78 12.03
N GLN A 199 -20.38 9.08 12.30
CA GLN A 199 -19.58 10.10 11.65
C GLN A 199 -18.08 9.96 11.97
N LYS A 200 -17.73 9.67 13.24
CA LYS A 200 -16.34 9.41 13.63
C LYS A 200 -15.76 8.18 12.93
N VAL A 201 -16.54 7.10 12.83
CA VAL A 201 -16.13 5.88 12.13
C VAL A 201 -15.88 6.16 10.65
N TYR A 202 -16.76 6.92 10.00
CA TYR A 202 -16.58 7.32 8.60
C TYR A 202 -15.32 8.17 8.40
N LEU A 203 -15.10 9.19 9.23
CA LEU A 203 -13.88 10.02 9.16
C LEU A 203 -12.60 9.20 9.40
N LYS A 204 -12.65 8.22 10.31
CA LYS A 204 -11.54 7.28 10.54
C LYS A 204 -11.27 6.42 9.30
N ASN A 205 -12.32 5.90 8.66
CA ASN A 205 -12.18 5.10 7.44
C ASN A 205 -11.66 5.95 6.27
N LEU A 206 -12.09 7.21 6.14
CA LEU A 206 -11.53 8.15 5.16
C LEU A 206 -10.04 8.41 5.39
N ALA A 207 -9.63 8.64 6.64
CA ALA A 207 -8.21 8.82 6.98
C ALA A 207 -7.39 7.56 6.65
N ALA A 208 -7.93 6.38 6.96
CA ALA A 208 -7.30 5.11 6.63
C ALA A 208 -7.23 4.84 5.11
N ARG A 209 -8.26 5.23 4.35
CA ARG A 209 -8.24 5.18 2.88
C ARG A 209 -7.16 6.09 2.29
N LYS A 210 -7.03 7.33 2.79
CA LYS A 210 -5.95 8.23 2.37
C LYS A 210 -4.57 7.64 2.67
N ARG A 211 -4.40 7.07 3.87
CA ARG A 211 -3.18 6.35 4.27
C ARG A 211 -2.89 5.17 3.32
N MET A 212 -3.91 4.44 2.87
CA MET A 212 -3.74 3.34 1.91
C MET A 212 -3.21 3.82 0.56
N LEU A 213 -3.69 4.96 0.04
CA LEU A 213 -3.17 5.52 -1.22
C LEU A 213 -1.69 5.92 -1.08
N SER A 214 -1.33 6.58 0.03
CA SER A 214 0.08 6.84 0.37
C SER A 214 0.89 5.54 0.48
N ASN A 215 0.29 4.49 1.02
CA ASN A 215 0.96 3.19 1.17
C ASN A 215 1.24 2.54 -0.18
N ILE A 216 0.31 2.60 -1.12
CA ILE A 216 0.53 2.13 -2.49
C ILE A 216 1.69 2.89 -3.15
N GLN A 217 1.76 4.22 -2.99
CA GLN A 217 2.89 5.02 -3.50
C GLN A 217 4.22 4.57 -2.88
N PHE A 218 4.26 4.41 -1.55
CA PHE A 218 5.48 4.02 -0.85
C PHE A 218 5.95 2.60 -1.23
N ILE A 219 5.01 1.65 -1.32
CA ILE A 219 5.27 0.28 -1.83
C ILE A 219 5.89 0.35 -3.23
N GLY A 220 5.42 1.24 -4.12
CA GLY A 220 6.00 1.46 -5.44
C GLY A 220 7.48 1.86 -5.38
N HIS A 221 7.85 2.79 -4.50
CA HIS A 221 9.24 3.18 -4.30
C HIS A 221 10.09 2.03 -3.72
N LEU A 222 9.56 1.25 -2.77
CA LEU A 222 10.26 0.07 -2.22
C LEU A 222 10.48 -1.01 -3.28
N TYR A 223 9.53 -1.21 -4.20
CA TYR A 223 9.68 -2.11 -5.34
C TYR A 223 10.75 -1.62 -6.33
N LYS A 224 10.79 -0.31 -6.62
CA LYS A 224 11.85 0.29 -7.44
C LYS A 224 13.25 0.03 -6.86
N LYS A 225 13.36 0.01 -5.52
CA LYS A 225 14.57 -0.37 -4.77
C LYS A 225 14.83 -1.88 -4.66
N LYS A 226 14.06 -2.71 -5.37
CA LYS A 226 14.17 -4.18 -5.39
C LYS A 226 14.06 -4.84 -4.01
N ILE A 227 13.36 -4.19 -3.08
CA ILE A 227 13.11 -4.74 -1.73
C ILE A 227 11.87 -5.64 -1.74
N LEU A 228 10.87 -5.28 -2.55
CA LEU A 228 9.62 -6.01 -2.71
C LEU A 228 9.58 -6.82 -4.01
N THR A 229 8.70 -7.81 -4.03
CA THR A 229 8.45 -8.67 -5.20
C THR A 229 7.39 -8.05 -6.12
N GLU A 230 7.28 -8.55 -7.35
CA GLU A 230 6.25 -8.08 -8.29
C GLU A 230 4.83 -8.40 -7.84
N HIS A 231 4.65 -9.40 -6.97
CA HIS A 231 3.33 -9.89 -6.56
C HIS A 231 2.49 -8.78 -5.91
N ILE A 232 3.02 -8.13 -4.86
CA ILE A 232 2.32 -7.06 -4.15
C ILE A 232 2.09 -5.82 -5.04
N MET A 233 2.96 -5.58 -6.04
CA MET A 233 2.75 -4.49 -6.99
C MET A 233 1.54 -4.73 -7.88
N HIS A 234 1.36 -5.97 -8.36
CA HIS A 234 0.18 -6.34 -9.13
C HIS A 234 -1.09 -6.21 -8.30
N GLU A 235 -1.05 -6.58 -7.01
CA GLU A 235 -2.17 -6.34 -6.09
C GLU A 235 -2.50 -4.85 -5.96
N CYS A 236 -1.50 -3.98 -5.82
CA CYS A 236 -1.69 -2.53 -5.76
C CYS A 236 -2.34 -1.97 -7.03
N ILE A 237 -1.85 -2.36 -8.21
CA ILE A 237 -2.40 -1.88 -9.50
C ILE A 237 -3.84 -2.36 -9.67
N LEU A 238 -4.12 -3.63 -9.41
CA LEU A 238 -5.47 -4.17 -9.45
C LEU A 238 -6.39 -3.42 -8.50
N LYS A 239 -5.94 -3.10 -7.29
CA LYS A 239 -6.73 -2.37 -6.31
C LYS A 239 -7.18 -1.00 -6.82
N LEU A 240 -6.30 -0.27 -7.49
CA LEU A 240 -6.61 1.05 -8.07
C LEU A 240 -7.48 0.98 -9.33
N LEU A 241 -7.51 -0.17 -10.01
CA LEU A 241 -8.30 -0.41 -11.21
C LEU A 241 -9.69 -1.00 -10.94
N GLN A 242 -10.00 -1.33 -9.68
CA GLN A 242 -11.28 -1.90 -9.25
C GLN A 242 -12.43 -0.87 -9.30
N GLY A 243 -13.67 -1.38 -9.25
CA GLY A 243 -14.90 -0.58 -9.22
C GLY A 243 -15.63 -0.56 -10.56
N GLN A 244 -16.94 -0.31 -10.52
CA GLN A 244 -17.79 -0.15 -11.70
C GLN A 244 -18.03 1.33 -12.00
N GLY A 245 -18.16 1.69 -13.28
CA GLY A 245 -18.46 3.06 -13.69
C GLY A 245 -17.27 4.02 -13.62
N THR A 246 -17.50 5.23 -13.10
CA THR A 246 -16.49 6.29 -13.05
C THR A 246 -15.56 6.05 -11.85
N PRO A 247 -14.22 5.92 -12.06
CA PRO A 247 -13.28 5.70 -10.97
C PRO A 247 -13.17 6.92 -10.04
N ALA A 248 -12.77 6.69 -8.79
CA ALA A 248 -12.49 7.77 -7.86
C ALA A 248 -11.28 8.60 -8.36
N PRO A 249 -11.35 9.94 -8.34
CA PRO A 249 -10.24 10.81 -8.76
C PRO A 249 -8.91 10.47 -8.09
N GLU A 250 -8.92 10.22 -6.78
CA GLU A 250 -7.71 9.93 -6.00
C GLU A 250 -7.08 8.58 -6.37
N ASP A 251 -7.89 7.60 -6.79
CA ASP A 251 -7.39 6.29 -7.23
C ASP A 251 -6.70 6.42 -8.59
N VAL A 252 -7.23 7.26 -9.49
CA VAL A 252 -6.62 7.57 -10.79
C VAL A 252 -5.30 8.32 -10.62
N GLU A 253 -5.25 9.33 -9.76
CA GLU A 253 -4.00 10.05 -9.46
C GLU A 253 -2.95 9.11 -8.88
N CYS A 254 -3.35 8.27 -7.92
CA CYS A 254 -2.48 7.26 -7.34
C CYS A 254 -1.96 6.28 -8.41
N LEU A 255 -2.81 5.83 -9.33
CA LEU A 255 -2.43 4.93 -10.42
C LEU A 255 -1.42 5.59 -11.36
N CYS A 256 -1.69 6.81 -11.83
CA CYS A 256 -0.80 7.54 -12.72
C CYS A 256 0.58 7.76 -12.08
N ASN A 257 0.60 8.22 -10.82
CA ASN A 257 1.83 8.41 -10.08
C ASN A 257 2.60 7.09 -9.89
N LEU A 258 1.91 6.02 -9.49
CA LEU A 258 2.52 4.71 -9.28
C LEU A 258 3.18 4.18 -10.56
N MET A 259 2.43 4.20 -11.67
CA MET A 259 2.90 3.71 -12.96
C MET A 259 4.05 4.57 -13.51
N SER A 260 4.08 5.87 -13.20
CA SER A 260 5.22 6.72 -13.55
C SER A 260 6.52 6.34 -12.82
N ILE A 261 6.42 5.71 -11.64
CA ILE A 261 7.55 5.28 -10.80
C ILE A 261 8.04 3.88 -11.19
N ILE A 262 7.12 2.94 -11.40
CA ILE A 262 7.44 1.50 -11.53
C ILE A 262 7.12 0.89 -12.90
N GLY A 263 6.52 1.67 -13.81
CA GLY A 263 5.99 1.16 -15.07
C GLY A 263 7.03 0.46 -15.93
N ARG A 264 8.23 1.04 -16.04
CA ARG A 264 9.35 0.45 -16.78
C ARG A 264 9.82 -0.86 -16.17
N GLU A 265 9.85 -0.95 -14.85
CA GLU A 265 10.35 -2.10 -14.10
C GLU A 265 9.37 -3.28 -14.13
N ILE A 266 8.05 -2.99 -14.15
CA ILE A 266 7.02 -4.02 -14.08
C ILE A 266 6.57 -4.53 -15.46
N ASP A 267 6.66 -3.69 -16.51
CA ASP A 267 6.26 -4.01 -17.89
C ASP A 267 7.35 -4.78 -18.64
N ILE A 268 7.65 -5.97 -18.12
CA ILE A 268 8.59 -6.93 -18.71
C ILE A 268 7.83 -7.96 -19.57
N PRO A 269 8.50 -8.67 -20.51
CA PRO A 269 7.83 -9.63 -21.40
C PRO A 269 6.96 -10.67 -20.69
N ARG A 270 7.38 -11.13 -19.49
CA ARG A 270 6.62 -12.08 -18.67
C ARG A 270 5.27 -11.51 -18.17
N ASN A 271 5.19 -10.20 -17.98
CA ASN A 271 4.00 -9.53 -17.46
C ASN A 271 3.14 -8.92 -18.56
N LYS A 272 3.52 -9.07 -19.84
CA LYS A 272 2.88 -8.41 -20.99
C LYS A 272 1.36 -8.56 -21.00
N GLU A 273 0.85 -9.77 -20.91
CA GLU A 273 -0.60 -10.05 -20.95
C GLU A 273 -1.34 -9.32 -19.83
N ARG A 274 -0.78 -9.37 -18.62
CA ARG A 274 -1.36 -8.71 -17.44
C ARG A 274 -1.34 -7.19 -17.58
N MET A 275 -0.25 -6.64 -18.10
CA MET A 275 -0.11 -5.21 -18.38
C MET A 275 -1.07 -4.75 -19.49
N ASP A 276 -1.31 -5.59 -20.51
CA ASP A 276 -2.28 -5.32 -21.57
C ASP A 276 -3.72 -5.24 -21.01
N VAL A 277 -4.06 -6.08 -20.03
CA VAL A 277 -5.33 -6.00 -19.30
C VAL A 277 -5.43 -4.69 -18.51
N TYR A 278 -4.38 -4.30 -17.78
CA TYR A 278 -4.37 -3.03 -17.03
C TYR A 278 -4.59 -1.83 -17.94
N PHE A 279 -3.85 -1.77 -19.06
CA PHE A 279 -3.94 -0.65 -19.99
C PHE A 279 -5.24 -0.62 -20.78
N SER A 280 -5.88 -1.77 -20.99
CA SER A 280 -7.25 -1.85 -21.50
C SER A 280 -8.23 -1.18 -20.55
N ARG A 281 -8.09 -1.41 -19.23
CA ARG A 281 -8.92 -0.75 -18.21
C ARG A 281 -8.63 0.75 -18.10
N ILE A 282 -7.35 1.15 -18.10
CA ILE A 282 -6.91 2.56 -18.12
C ILE A 282 -7.52 3.30 -19.31
N LYS A 283 -7.56 2.65 -20.48
CA LYS A 283 -8.19 3.22 -21.68
C LYS A 283 -9.68 3.49 -21.49
N VAL A 284 -10.42 2.56 -20.87
CA VAL A 284 -11.84 2.77 -20.52
C VAL A 284 -11.99 3.97 -19.57
N PHE A 285 -11.17 4.05 -18.53
CA PHE A 285 -11.19 5.18 -17.59
C PHE A 285 -10.88 6.52 -18.25
N SER A 286 -9.94 6.55 -19.20
CA SER A 286 -9.58 7.76 -19.95
C SER A 286 -10.73 8.36 -20.79
N GLN A 287 -11.79 7.57 -21.02
CA GLN A 287 -12.97 7.93 -21.79
C GLN A 287 -14.20 8.19 -20.90
N ALA A 288 -14.11 7.96 -19.59
CA ALA A 288 -15.21 8.14 -18.65
C ALA A 288 -15.62 9.61 -18.54
N LYS A 289 -16.85 9.94 -18.98
CA LYS A 289 -17.36 11.33 -18.97
C LYS A 289 -17.50 11.90 -17.56
N GLY A 290 -17.75 11.06 -16.57
CA GLY A 290 -17.87 11.46 -15.16
C GLY A 290 -16.53 11.84 -14.50
N LEU A 291 -15.40 11.50 -15.10
CA LEU A 291 -14.08 11.85 -14.58
C LEU A 291 -13.69 13.29 -14.99
N GLU A 292 -12.83 13.94 -14.22
CA GLU A 292 -12.32 15.27 -14.60
C GLU A 292 -11.50 15.21 -15.89
N SER A 293 -11.52 16.29 -16.68
CA SER A 293 -10.78 16.37 -17.95
C SER A 293 -9.28 16.20 -17.75
N ARG A 294 -8.70 16.80 -16.70
CA ARG A 294 -7.28 16.67 -16.34
C ARG A 294 -6.89 15.20 -16.15
N LEU A 295 -7.63 14.45 -15.33
CA LEU A 295 -7.32 13.05 -15.05
C LEU A 295 -7.49 12.16 -16.29
N ARG A 296 -8.47 12.46 -17.15
CA ARG A 296 -8.55 11.80 -18.47
C ARG A 296 -7.34 12.09 -19.34
N CYS A 297 -6.76 13.30 -19.29
CA CYS A 297 -5.52 13.62 -19.99
C CYS A 297 -4.35 12.82 -19.40
N GLU A 298 -4.18 12.83 -18.08
CA GLU A 298 -3.10 12.08 -17.40
C GLU A 298 -3.13 10.58 -17.73
N LEU A 299 -4.31 9.97 -17.80
CA LEU A 299 -4.46 8.57 -18.22
C LEU A 299 -4.05 8.34 -19.69
N ARG A 300 -4.32 9.30 -20.60
CA ARG A 300 -3.86 9.22 -21.99
C ARG A 300 -2.35 9.37 -22.08
N ASP A 301 -1.77 10.31 -21.34
CA ASP A 301 -0.33 10.50 -21.28
C ASP A 301 0.37 9.23 -20.77
N LEU A 302 -0.25 8.53 -19.80
CA LEU A 302 0.24 7.25 -19.32
C LEU A 302 0.19 6.14 -20.39
N ILE A 303 -0.89 6.08 -21.18
CA ILE A 303 -1.00 5.13 -22.32
C ILE A 303 0.10 5.41 -23.35
N GLU A 304 0.29 6.67 -23.73
CA GLU A 304 1.33 7.09 -24.67
C GLU A 304 2.74 6.77 -24.14
N LEU A 305 2.97 6.97 -22.84
CA LEU A 305 4.25 6.64 -22.20
C LEU A 305 4.58 5.15 -22.35
N ARG A 306 3.59 4.27 -22.17
CA ARG A 306 3.78 2.82 -22.38
C ARG A 306 4.03 2.48 -23.85
N GLU A 307 3.30 3.09 -24.78
CA GLU A 307 3.50 2.89 -26.22
C GLU A 307 4.92 3.30 -26.66
N LYS A 308 5.48 4.34 -26.03
CA LYS A 308 6.88 4.77 -26.18
C LYS A 308 7.88 3.95 -25.35
N SER A 309 7.49 2.77 -24.90
CA SER A 309 8.33 1.87 -24.09
C SER A 309 8.92 2.55 -22.85
N TRP A 310 8.12 3.36 -22.16
CA TRP A 310 8.47 4.08 -20.93
C TRP A 310 9.58 5.12 -21.09
N THR A 311 9.75 5.64 -22.30
CA THR A 311 10.67 6.75 -22.60
C THR A 311 9.91 8.07 -22.50
N LYS A 312 10.39 8.98 -21.65
CA LYS A 312 9.84 10.34 -21.50
C LYS A 312 10.28 11.25 -22.62
#